data_AF-A0A9Q3JW60-F1
#
_entry.id   AF-A0A9Q3JW60-F1
#
_cell.length_a   1.000
_cell.length_b   1.000
_cell.length_c   1.000
_cell.angle_alpha   90.00
_cell.angle_beta   90.00
_cell.angle_gamma   90.00
#
_symmetry.space_group_name_H-M   'P 1'
#
loop_
_entity.id
_entity.type
_entity.pdbx_description
1 polymer ?
#
loop_
_entity_poly.entity_id
_entity_poly.type
_entity_poly.pdbx_seq_one_letter_code
_entity_poly.pdbx_strand_id
1 'polypeptide(L)'
;MLEKAWNPKLPVYTLKKYLVYIHPTASSVKLFLDKLRHHANKSMTDSFEYAKQKWDKSHKTPEFKVGDLILASSLNFNNIEGPKKLKDSFSGPFIIKAINGTNVVQVELSG
;
A
#
# COMPACT_ATOMS: atom_id res chain seq x y z
N MET A 1 20.79 -57.16 -12.56
CA MET A 1 21.21 -56.40 -13.75
C MET A 1 20.16 -56.70 -14.82
N LEU A 2 19.12 -55.86 -14.95
CA LEU A 2 17.99 -56.13 -15.85
C LEU A 2 18.22 -55.36 -17.15
N GLU A 3 18.49 -56.07 -18.23
CA GLU A 3 18.75 -55.50 -19.54
C GLU A 3 17.49 -54.81 -20.08
N LYS A 4 17.63 -53.51 -20.40
CA LYS A 4 16.62 -52.70 -21.08
C LYS A 4 16.42 -53.24 -22.50
N ALA A 5 15.40 -54.08 -22.68
CA ALA A 5 14.89 -54.40 -24.01
C ALA A 5 14.19 -53.15 -24.60
N TRP A 6 14.85 -52.47 -25.54
CA TRP A 6 14.22 -51.43 -26.36
C TRP A 6 13.23 -52.08 -27.31
N ASN A 7 11.94 -51.78 -27.14
CA ASN A 7 10.86 -52.31 -27.99
C ASN A 7 10.44 -51.26 -29.02
N PRO A 8 10.79 -51.42 -30.32
CA PRO A 8 10.47 -50.46 -31.37
C PRO A 8 8.97 -50.39 -31.72
N LYS A 9 8.13 -51.25 -31.12
CA LYS A 9 6.67 -51.28 -31.32
C LYS A 9 5.88 -50.69 -30.14
N LEU A 10 6.52 -49.95 -29.24
CA LEU A 10 5.77 -49.20 -28.23
C LEU A 10 4.88 -48.16 -28.95
N PRO A 11 3.54 -48.27 -28.85
CA PRO A 11 2.66 -47.34 -29.54
C PRO A 11 2.91 -45.95 -28.94
N VAL A 12 3.34 -44.99 -29.78
CA VAL A 12 3.64 -43.60 -29.41
C VAL A 12 2.49 -42.97 -28.57
N TYR A 13 1.27 -43.47 -28.75
CA TYR A 13 0.08 -43.13 -27.98
C TYR A 13 0.13 -43.48 -26.48
N THR A 14 0.84 -44.52 -26.06
CA THR A 14 0.97 -44.88 -24.62
C THR A 14 1.83 -43.89 -23.85
N LEU A 15 2.84 -43.28 -24.48
CA LEU A 15 3.66 -42.21 -23.88
C LEU A 15 2.89 -40.89 -23.77
N LYS A 16 1.90 -40.66 -24.65
CA LYS A 16 1.06 -39.44 -24.65
C LYS A 16 -0.17 -39.53 -23.74
N LYS A 17 -0.49 -40.71 -23.20
CA LYS A 17 -1.70 -40.92 -22.38
C LYS A 17 -1.72 -40.10 -21.07
N TYR A 18 -0.54 -39.71 -20.58
CA TYR A 18 -0.35 -38.89 -19.39
C TYR A 18 0.02 -37.43 -19.69
N LEU A 19 0.12 -37.04 -20.97
CA LEU A 19 0.30 -35.63 -21.32
C LEU A 19 -1.05 -34.93 -21.17
N VAL A 20 -1.19 -34.11 -20.14
CA VAL A 20 -2.33 -33.21 -20.00
C VAL A 20 -2.34 -32.29 -21.22
N TYR A 21 -3.26 -32.52 -22.15
CA TYR A 21 -3.45 -31.67 -23.32
C TYR A 21 -4.14 -30.38 -22.86
N ILE A 22 -3.32 -29.39 -22.50
CA ILE A 22 -3.80 -28.04 -22.25
C ILE A 22 -4.08 -27.43 -23.62
N HIS A 23 -5.34 -27.14 -23.91
CA HIS A 23 -5.73 -26.47 -25.16
C HIS A 23 -4.89 -25.19 -25.31
N PRO A 24 -4.30 -24.89 -26.49
CA PRO A 24 -3.39 -23.76 -26.67
C PRO A 24 -3.97 -22.41 -26.21
N THR A 25 -5.29 -22.26 -26.32
CA THR A 25 -6.05 -21.10 -25.79
C THR A 25 -6.04 -20.99 -24.27
N ALA A 26 -6.04 -22.10 -23.52
CA ALA A 26 -5.96 -22.05 -22.06
C ALA A 26 -4.56 -21.65 -21.57
N SER A 27 -3.51 -22.08 -22.28
CA SER A 27 -2.13 -21.67 -22.02
C SER A 27 -1.92 -20.17 -22.29
N SER A 28 -2.47 -19.65 -23.38
CA SER A 28 -2.39 -18.22 -23.70
C SER A 28 -3.20 -17.35 -22.72
N VAL A 29 -4.37 -17.83 -22.29
CA VAL A 29 -5.19 -17.16 -21.27
C VAL A 29 -4.45 -17.09 -19.93
N LYS A 30 -3.80 -18.19 -19.49
CA LYS A 30 -3.01 -18.18 -18.26
C LYS A 30 -1.89 -17.14 -18.33
N LEU A 31 -1.12 -17.14 -19.41
CA LEU A 31 -0.02 -16.20 -19.61
C LEU A 31 -0.50 -14.74 -19.64
N PHE A 32 -1.67 -14.49 -20.23
CA PHE A 32 -2.33 -13.19 -20.18
C PHE A 32 -2.73 -12.79 -18.76
N LEU A 33 -3.36 -13.68 -18.00
CA LEU A 33 -3.75 -13.43 -16.61
C LEU A 33 -2.54 -13.16 -15.70
N ASP A 34 -1.45 -13.89 -15.89
CA ASP A 34 -0.22 -13.69 -15.12
C ASP A 34 0.41 -12.32 -15.43
N LYS A 35 0.39 -11.89 -16.70
CA LYS A 35 0.80 -10.53 -17.10
C LYS A 35 -0.10 -9.46 -16.48
N LEU A 36 -1.41 -9.66 -16.48
CA LEU A 36 -2.36 -8.72 -15.87
C LEU A 36 -2.12 -8.59 -14.36
N ARG A 37 -1.91 -9.70 -13.65
CA ARG A 37 -1.60 -9.70 -12.21
C ARG A 37 -0.30 -8.95 -11.94
N HIS A 38 0.75 -9.24 -12.71
CA HIS A 38 2.03 -8.54 -12.58
C HIS A 38 1.86 -7.02 -12.80
N HIS A 39 1.09 -6.63 -13.82
CA HIS A 39 0.84 -5.22 -14.11
C HIS A 39 0.02 -4.54 -13.00
N ALA A 40 -1.02 -5.19 -12.49
CA ALA A 40 -1.83 -4.67 -11.38
C ALA A 40 -0.98 -4.47 -10.11
N ASN A 41 -0.14 -5.45 -9.77
CA ASN A 41 0.78 -5.33 -8.64
C ASN A 41 1.74 -4.16 -8.82
N LYS A 42 2.33 -4.03 -10.01
CA LYS A 42 3.22 -2.91 -10.32
C LYS A 42 2.52 -1.56 -10.24
N SER A 43 1.30 -1.45 -10.77
CA SER A 43 0.52 -0.21 -10.70
C SER A 43 0.24 0.20 -9.26
N MET A 44 -0.02 -0.77 -8.38
CA MET A 44 -0.24 -0.52 -6.96
C MET A 44 1.03 -0.07 -6.24
N THR A 45 2.18 -0.70 -6.52
CA THR A 45 3.48 -0.29 -5.96
C THR A 45 3.87 1.10 -6.44
N ASP A 46 3.75 1.37 -7.75
CA ASP A 46 4.11 2.67 -8.34
C ASP A 46 3.24 3.79 -7.75
N SER A 47 1.95 3.52 -7.52
CA SER A 47 1.02 4.49 -6.90
C SER A 47 1.39 4.80 -5.45
N PHE A 48 1.77 3.77 -4.68
CA PHE A 48 2.21 3.96 -3.29
C PHE A 48 3.53 4.73 -3.23
N GLU A 49 4.51 4.38 -4.08
CA GLU A 49 5.79 5.08 -4.17
C GLU A 49 5.61 6.54 -4.58
N TYR A 50 4.74 6.82 -5.56
CA TYR A 50 4.42 8.18 -5.96
C TYR A 50 3.83 9.00 -4.81
N ALA A 51 2.86 8.44 -4.09
CA ALA A 51 2.25 9.10 -2.94
C ALA A 51 3.28 9.39 -1.85
N LYS A 52 4.16 8.42 -1.56
CA LYS A 52 5.26 8.58 -0.59
C LYS A 52 6.24 9.67 -1.03
N GLN A 53 6.75 9.64 -2.26
CA GLN A 53 7.68 10.65 -2.76
C GLN A 53 7.05 12.06 -2.76
N LYS A 54 5.77 12.16 -3.11
CA LYS A 54 5.04 13.43 -3.06
C LYS A 54 4.93 13.95 -1.63
N TRP A 55 4.60 13.07 -0.68
CA TRP A 55 4.55 13.40 0.73
C TRP A 55 5.93 13.87 1.21
N ASP A 56 6.97 13.07 1.03
CA ASP A 56 8.35 13.37 1.46
C ASP A 56 8.88 14.69 0.86
N LYS A 57 8.52 15.01 -0.40
CA LYS A 57 8.92 16.26 -1.05
C LYS A 57 8.21 17.50 -0.49
N SER A 58 6.92 17.36 -0.18
CA SER A 58 6.09 18.49 0.29
C SER A 58 6.13 18.68 1.80
N HIS A 59 6.40 17.62 2.54
CA HIS A 59 6.33 17.61 4.00
C HIS A 59 7.57 18.24 4.59
N LYS A 60 7.39 19.37 5.28
CA LYS A 60 8.42 19.98 6.10
C LYS A 60 8.11 19.63 7.55
N THR A 61 9.05 18.99 8.23
CA THR A 61 8.93 18.74 9.67
C THR A 61 8.89 20.09 10.39
N PRO A 62 7.83 20.40 11.13
CA PRO A 62 7.77 21.63 11.90
C PRO A 62 8.76 21.55 13.06
N GLU A 63 9.55 22.60 13.26
CA GLU A 63 10.40 22.76 14.44
C GLU A 63 9.61 23.49 15.52
N PHE A 64 9.31 22.77 16.62
CA PHE A 64 8.65 23.33 17.78
C PHE A 64 9.66 23.59 18.90
N LYS A 65 9.47 24.66 19.68
CA LYS A 65 10.22 24.93 20.90
C LYS A 65 9.29 24.93 22.11
N VAL A 66 9.86 24.54 23.25
CA VAL A 66 9.16 24.66 24.53
C VAL A 66 8.88 26.14 24.81
N GLY A 67 7.64 26.47 25.15
CA GLY A 67 7.17 27.84 25.31
C GLY A 67 6.47 28.44 24.09
N ASP A 68 6.54 27.79 22.92
CA ASP A 68 5.81 28.27 21.74
C ASP A 68 4.29 28.16 21.92
N LEU A 69 3.57 29.12 21.35
CA LEU A 69 2.11 29.11 21.27
C LEU A 69 1.67 28.41 19.99
N ILE A 70 0.85 27.37 20.13
CA ILE A 70 0.34 26.60 19.00
C ILE A 70 -1.18 26.54 18.98
N LEU A 71 -1.71 26.38 17.77
CA LEU A 71 -3.13 26.16 17.51
C LEU A 71 -3.34 24.69 17.14
N ALA A 72 -4.26 24.02 17.84
CA ALA A 72 -4.62 22.63 17.57
C ALA A 72 -5.77 22.57 16.55
N SER A 73 -5.58 21.85 15.45
CA SER A 73 -6.61 21.72 14.42
C SER A 73 -7.78 20.85 14.89
N SER A 74 -8.99 21.37 14.76
CA SER A 74 -10.25 20.68 15.10
C SER A 74 -10.84 19.91 13.91
N LEU A 75 -10.22 20.01 12.73
CA LEU A 75 -10.77 19.56 11.44
C LEU A 75 -11.14 18.07 11.40
N ASN A 76 -10.49 17.23 12.21
CA ASN A 76 -10.64 15.77 12.16
C ASN A 76 -11.55 15.17 13.23
N PHE A 77 -12.09 15.94 14.17
CA PHE A 77 -12.76 15.33 15.32
C PHE A 77 -14.28 15.18 15.23
N ASN A 78 -15.02 15.82 14.31
CA ASN A 78 -16.48 15.65 14.22
C ASN A 78 -17.11 16.21 12.92
N ASN A 79 -16.65 15.83 11.73
CA ASN A 79 -17.18 16.40 10.48
C ASN A 79 -17.60 15.41 9.40
N ILE A 80 -18.13 14.24 9.81
CA ILE A 80 -18.76 13.30 8.87
C ILE A 80 -20.22 13.70 8.58
N GLU A 81 -20.94 14.36 9.51
CA GLU A 81 -22.40 14.57 9.37
C GLU A 81 -22.92 15.99 9.74
N GLY A 82 -22.08 16.96 10.07
CA GLY A 82 -22.50 18.29 10.55
C GLY A 82 -22.38 19.44 9.53
N PRO A 83 -23.05 20.59 9.76
CA PRO A 83 -22.90 21.78 8.92
C PRO A 83 -21.47 22.33 9.00
N LYS A 84 -20.70 22.15 7.91
CA LYS A 84 -19.27 22.52 7.76
C LYS A 84 -18.93 23.99 8.06
N LYS A 85 -19.90 24.89 8.22
CA LYS A 85 -19.71 26.34 8.18
C LYS A 85 -19.55 27.04 9.54
N LEU A 86 -19.67 26.33 10.67
CA LEU A 86 -19.87 26.99 11.98
C LEU A 86 -18.86 26.63 13.08
N LYS A 87 -17.79 25.88 12.78
CA LYS A 87 -16.76 25.58 13.79
C LYS A 87 -15.41 26.11 13.34
N ASP A 88 -14.73 26.81 14.25
CA ASP A 88 -13.36 27.24 14.04
C ASP A 88 -12.48 26.02 13.78
N SER A 89 -11.73 26.07 12.68
CA SER A 89 -10.83 25.00 12.24
C SER A 89 -9.68 24.73 13.20
N PHE A 90 -9.48 25.61 14.17
CA PHE A 90 -8.39 25.60 15.14
C PHE A 90 -8.88 26.02 16.52
N SER A 91 -8.26 25.44 17.55
CA SER A 91 -8.49 25.73 18.97
C SER A 91 -7.16 26.12 19.62
N GLY A 92 -7.21 27.00 20.63
CA GLY A 92 -6.02 27.54 21.30
C GLY A 92 -5.98 29.07 21.24
N PRO A 93 -4.88 29.71 21.66
CA PRO A 93 -3.51 29.17 21.67
C PRO A 93 -3.15 28.37 22.92
N PHE A 94 -2.35 27.31 22.74
CA PHE A 94 -1.82 26.48 23.81
C PHE A 94 -0.30 26.60 23.89
N ILE A 95 0.26 26.53 25.10
CA ILE A 95 1.71 26.60 25.32
C ILE A 95 2.29 25.18 25.31
N ILE A 96 3.37 24.98 24.56
CA ILE A 96 4.13 23.72 24.59
C ILE A 96 4.93 23.63 25.90
N LYS A 97 4.65 22.62 26.73
CA LYS A 97 5.42 22.32 27.96
C LYS A 97 6.63 21.45 27.70
N ALA A 98 6.48 20.44 26.84
CA ALA A 98 7.51 19.46 26.57
C ALA A 98 7.38 18.87 25.16
N ILE A 99 8.50 18.41 24.62
CA ILE A 99 8.59 17.72 23.33
C ILE A 99 8.96 16.26 23.64
N ASN A 100 8.03 15.34 23.39
CA ASN A 100 8.18 13.94 23.75
C ASN A 100 8.65 13.06 22.60
N GLY A 101 8.74 13.61 21.39
CA GLY A 101 9.23 12.94 20.19
C GLY A 101 9.23 13.88 18.99
N THR A 102 9.63 13.37 17.82
CA THR A 102 9.80 14.18 16.59
C THR A 102 8.52 14.94 16.20
N ASN A 103 7.34 14.37 16.45
CA ASN A 103 6.04 14.96 16.08
C ASN A 103 5.03 14.96 17.25
N VAL A 104 5.50 14.87 18.50
CA VAL A 104 4.63 14.77 19.67
C VAL A 104 5.01 15.83 20.69
N VAL A 105 4.05 16.72 20.97
CA VAL A 105 4.20 17.81 21.92
C VAL A 105 3.17 17.69 23.03
N GLN A 106 3.58 17.95 24.27
CA GLN A 106 2.68 18.10 25.39
C GLN A 106 2.31 19.57 25.55
N VAL A 107 1.01 19.84 25.57
CA VAL A 107 0.46 21.19 25.70
C VAL A 107 -0.23 21.39 27.04
N GLU A 108 -0.14 22.61 27.56
CA GLU A 108 -0.99 23.05 28.66
C GLU A 108 -2.36 23.46 28.16
N LEU A 109 -3.40 22.87 28.73
CA LEU A 109 -4.78 23.34 28.55
C LEU A 109 -5.11 24.26 29.72
N SER A 110 -4.86 25.56 29.56
CA SER A 110 -5.31 26.57 30.52
C SER A 110 -6.75 26.92 30.16
N GLY A 111 -7.71 26.36 30.90
CA GLY A 111 -9.13 26.71 30.84
C GLY A 111 -9.54 27.65 31.95
#